data_AF-A0A7Y2NBD3-F1
#
_entry.id   AF-A0A7Y2NBD3-F1
#
_cell.length_a   1.000
_cell.length_b   1.000
_cell.length_c   1.000
_cell.angle_alpha   90.00
_cell.angle_beta   90.00
_cell.angle_gamma   90.00
#
_symmetry.space_group_name_H-M   'P 1'
#
loop_
_entity.id
_entity.type
_entity.pdbx_description
1 polymer ?
#
loop_
_entity_poly.entity_id
_entity_poly.type
_entity_poly.pdbx_seq_one_letter_code
_entity_poly.pdbx_strand_id
1 'polypeptide(L)'
;MPVIVIGADTPLGGVILEGLMPRESEVRAFVSDVDTGLELRRRGAKVAIGDLSDGSHVGGAATRAFCAIFVASAAVDDRERSFADSPLEVYQQWRDGLVGSGVERVLWVDENPPPSFIAASAPETVHVDVSAKTPQEVAEEVARLEDAQSV
;
A
#
# COMPACT_ATOMS: atom_id res chain seq x y z
N MET A 1 -9.20 4.91 -11.28
CA MET A 1 -9.16 3.43 -11.20
C MET A 1 -9.07 3.01 -9.73
N PRO A 2 -9.48 1.79 -9.32
CA PRO A 2 -9.38 1.40 -7.91
C PRO A 2 -7.92 1.30 -7.44
N VAL A 3 -7.62 1.88 -6.29
CA VAL A 3 -6.28 1.90 -5.68
C VAL A 3 -6.36 1.35 -4.26
N ILE A 4 -5.31 0.66 -3.82
CA ILE A 4 -5.19 0.18 -2.45
C ILE A 4 -3.88 0.64 -1.80
N VAL A 5 -3.97 1.15 -0.57
CA VAL A 5 -2.80 1.47 0.27
C VAL A 5 -2.57 0.32 1.26
N ILE A 6 -1.45 -0.39 1.12
CA ILE A 6 -1.00 -1.44 2.03
C ILE A 6 -0.09 -0.82 3.09
N GLY A 7 -0.43 -0.99 4.36
CA GLY A 7 0.22 -0.27 5.46
C GLY A 7 -0.38 1.12 5.70
N ALA A 8 -1.69 1.28 5.43
CA ALA A 8 -2.39 2.55 5.59
C ALA A 8 -2.54 3.00 7.06
N ASP A 9 -2.23 2.12 8.01
CA ASP A 9 -2.19 2.38 9.45
C ASP A 9 -0.83 2.92 9.93
N THR A 10 0.16 2.99 9.05
CA THR A 10 1.39 3.75 9.35
C THR A 10 1.11 5.25 9.29
N PRO A 11 1.90 6.10 9.99
CA PRO A 11 1.75 7.55 9.90
C PRO A 11 1.82 8.08 8.46
N LEU A 12 2.73 7.54 7.64
CA LEU A 12 2.84 7.92 6.22
C LEU A 12 1.68 7.38 5.38
N GLY A 13 1.30 6.11 5.58
CA GLY A 13 0.20 5.49 4.85
C GLY A 13 -1.14 6.18 5.09
N GLY A 14 -1.38 6.66 6.32
CA GLY A 14 -2.55 7.47 6.65
C GLY A 14 -2.60 8.77 5.86
N VAL A 15 -1.48 9.51 5.78
CA VAL A 15 -1.39 10.76 5.02
C VAL A 15 -1.57 10.52 3.52
N ILE A 16 -0.99 9.45 2.97
CA ILE A 16 -1.18 9.05 1.57
C ILE A 16 -2.66 8.75 1.31
N LEU A 17 -3.29 7.94 2.16
CA LEU A 17 -4.70 7.59 2.02
C LEU A 17 -5.59 8.84 2.04
N GLU A 18 -5.34 9.76 2.96
CA GLU A 18 -6.05 11.05 3.05
C GLU A 18 -5.91 11.87 1.77
N GLY A 19 -4.71 11.93 1.19
CA GLY A 19 -4.48 12.60 -0.09
C GLY A 19 -5.18 11.94 -1.28
N LEU A 20 -5.56 10.66 -1.17
CA LEU A 20 -6.28 9.91 -2.20
C LEU A 20 -7.80 10.01 -2.07
N MET A 21 -8.35 10.09 -0.86
CA MET A 21 -9.79 10.02 -0.59
C MET A 21 -10.68 11.08 -1.28
N PRO A 22 -10.24 12.32 -1.55
CA PRO A 22 -11.06 13.31 -2.26
C PRO A 22 -11.33 12.96 -3.74
N ARG A 23 -10.69 11.93 -4.28
CA ARG A 23 -10.84 11.51 -5.69
C ARG A 23 -12.13 10.73 -5.92
N GLU A 24 -12.60 10.73 -7.16
CA GLU A 24 -13.74 9.89 -7.58
C GLU A 24 -13.36 8.41 -7.74
N SER A 25 -12.07 8.07 -7.67
CA SER A 25 -11.61 6.69 -7.71
C SER A 25 -11.94 5.94 -6.42
N GLU A 26 -12.17 4.64 -6.54
CA GLU A 26 -12.29 3.78 -5.38
C GLU A 26 -10.94 3.68 -4.65
N VAL A 27 -10.87 4.19 -3.43
CA VAL A 27 -9.68 4.12 -2.56
C VAL A 27 -9.90 3.09 -1.46
N ARG A 28 -8.99 2.13 -1.36
CA ARG A 28 -8.97 1.08 -0.34
C ARG A 28 -7.78 1.25 0.61
N ALA A 29 -7.97 0.83 1.84
CA ALA A 29 -6.92 0.76 2.85
C ALA A 29 -6.81 -0.69 3.36
N PHE A 30 -5.59 -1.20 3.46
CA PHE A 30 -5.27 -2.42 4.17
C PHE A 30 -4.44 -2.09 5.41
N VAL A 31 -4.92 -2.54 6.56
CA VAL A 31 -4.36 -2.25 7.88
C VAL A 31 -4.31 -3.51 8.73
N SER A 32 -3.39 -3.54 9.70
CA SER A 32 -3.30 -4.58 10.72
C SER A 32 -3.94 -4.14 12.04
N ASP A 33 -3.92 -2.84 12.34
CA ASP A 33 -4.58 -2.31 13.54
C ASP A 33 -6.10 -2.15 13.35
N VAL A 34 -6.86 -2.80 14.24
CA VAL A 34 -8.33 -2.82 14.17
C VAL A 34 -8.91 -1.43 14.46
N ASP A 35 -8.39 -0.73 15.46
CA ASP A 35 -8.93 0.56 15.89
C ASP A 35 -8.72 1.64 14.83
N THR A 36 -7.52 1.70 14.25
CA THR A 36 -7.20 2.53 13.09
C THR A 36 -8.07 2.17 11.90
N GLY A 37 -8.28 0.88 11.64
CA GLY A 37 -9.18 0.44 10.57
C GLY A 37 -10.62 0.91 10.75
N LEU A 38 -11.15 0.88 11.98
CA LEU A 38 -12.49 1.39 12.29
C LEU A 38 -12.57 2.91 12.10
N GLU A 39 -11.53 3.65 12.49
CA GLU A 39 -11.46 5.09 12.28
C GLU A 39 -11.42 5.46 10.79
N LEU A 40 -10.58 4.80 10.00
CA LEU A 40 -10.52 5.01 8.55
C LEU A 40 -11.85 4.71 7.86
N ARG A 41 -12.59 3.68 8.31
CA ARG A 41 -13.95 3.40 7.82
C ARG A 41 -14.92 4.54 8.13
N ARG A 42 -14.88 5.10 9.34
CA ARG A 42 -15.74 6.25 9.71
C ARG A 42 -15.49 7.47 8.83
N ARG A 43 -14.27 7.61 8.32
CA ARG A 43 -13.86 8.69 7.41
C ARG A 43 -14.25 8.43 5.95
N GLY A 44 -14.76 7.24 5.62
CA GLY A 44 -15.26 6.89 4.29
C GLY A 44 -14.34 5.99 3.45
N ALA A 45 -13.20 5.54 3.99
CA ALA A 45 -12.32 4.62 3.28
C ALA A 45 -12.92 3.19 3.24
N LYS A 46 -12.70 2.48 2.13
CA LYS A 46 -12.97 1.02 2.06
C LYS A 46 -11.81 0.28 2.73
N VAL A 47 -12.03 -0.20 3.96
CA VAL A 47 -10.94 -0.81 4.75
C VAL A 47 -11.05 -2.34 4.81
N ALA A 48 -9.96 -3.02 4.49
CA ALA A 48 -9.69 -4.40 4.83
C ALA A 48 -8.74 -4.46 6.03
N ILE A 49 -9.04 -5.32 7.00
CA ILE A 49 -8.20 -5.53 8.19
C ILE A 49 -7.64 -6.94 8.10
N GLY A 50 -6.33 -7.09 8.25
CA GLY A 50 -5.66 -8.39 8.22
C GLY A 50 -4.19 -8.30 8.60
N ASP A 51 -3.56 -9.46 8.77
CA ASP A 51 -2.12 -9.52 9.01
C ASP A 51 -1.38 -9.14 7.72
N LEU A 52 -0.56 -8.10 7.81
CA LEU A 52 0.22 -7.56 6.69
C LEU A 52 1.41 -8.45 6.31
N SER A 53 1.79 -9.39 7.17
CA SER A 53 2.73 -10.47 6.83
C SER A 53 2.06 -11.64 6.11
N ASP A 54 0.73 -11.69 5.99
CA ASP A 54 0.02 -12.76 5.26
C ASP A 54 -0.31 -12.32 3.83
N GLY A 55 0.38 -12.91 2.85
CA GLY A 55 0.17 -12.62 1.43
C GLY A 55 -1.26 -12.91 0.96
N SER A 56 -1.96 -13.88 1.57
CA SER A 56 -3.34 -14.20 1.20
C SER A 56 -4.33 -13.10 1.62
N HIS A 57 -4.09 -12.45 2.77
CA HIS A 57 -4.87 -11.29 3.20
C HIS A 57 -4.62 -10.09 2.31
N VAL A 58 -3.36 -9.80 2.00
CA VAL A 58 -2.96 -8.70 1.12
C VAL A 58 -3.57 -8.89 -0.28
N GLY A 59 -3.44 -10.08 -0.86
CA GLY A 59 -4.02 -10.40 -2.17
C GLY A 59 -5.54 -10.34 -2.21
N GLY A 60 -6.20 -10.85 -1.16
CA GLY A 60 -7.66 -10.75 -1.01
C GLY A 60 -8.14 -9.30 -1.00
N ALA A 61 -7.44 -8.42 -0.29
CA ALA A 61 -7.77 -6.99 -0.24
C ALA A 61 -7.45 -6.25 -1.55
N ALA A 62 -6.35 -6.61 -2.20
CA ALA A 62 -5.89 -6.05 -3.47
C ALA A 62 -6.68 -6.57 -4.68
N THR A 63 -7.53 -7.58 -4.52
CA THR A 63 -8.31 -8.17 -5.62
C THR A 63 -9.10 -7.11 -6.38
N ARG A 64 -8.84 -6.98 -7.69
CA ARG A 64 -9.41 -5.96 -8.60
C ARG A 64 -9.03 -4.50 -8.27
N ALA A 65 -8.00 -4.29 -7.46
CA ALA A 65 -7.30 -3.01 -7.45
C ALA A 65 -6.44 -2.93 -8.73
N PHE A 66 -6.39 -1.76 -9.36
CA PHE A 66 -5.49 -1.52 -10.49
C PHE A 66 -4.08 -1.21 -9.97
N CYS A 67 -3.99 -0.35 -8.97
CA CYS A 67 -2.73 0.06 -8.35
C CYS A 67 -2.67 -0.36 -6.88
N ALA A 68 -1.54 -0.94 -6.47
CA ALA A 68 -1.18 -1.17 -5.08
C ALA A 68 -0.06 -0.22 -4.64
N ILE A 69 -0.28 0.48 -3.54
CA ILE A 69 0.70 1.36 -2.92
C ILE A 69 1.27 0.61 -1.72
N PHE A 70 2.54 0.26 -1.78
CA PHE A 70 3.25 -0.43 -0.72
C PHE A 70 4.01 0.59 0.13
N VAL A 71 3.57 0.79 1.36
CA VAL A 71 4.26 1.62 2.34
C VAL A 71 5.26 0.73 3.09
N ALA A 72 6.52 0.73 2.64
CA ALA A 72 7.52 -0.26 3.07
C ALA A 72 7.80 -0.21 4.58
N SER A 73 7.66 0.96 5.20
CA SER A 73 7.82 1.13 6.65
C SER A 73 6.89 0.25 7.48
N ALA A 74 5.76 -0.20 6.93
CA ALA A 74 4.85 -1.14 7.58
C ALA A 74 5.46 -2.53 7.81
N ALA A 75 6.52 -2.90 7.08
CA ALA A 75 7.21 -4.17 7.26
C ALA A 75 8.29 -4.15 8.36
N VAL A 76 8.66 -2.96 8.86
CA VAL A 76 9.75 -2.76 9.83
C VAL A 76 9.28 -2.13 11.15
N ASP A 77 8.03 -1.68 11.24
CA ASP A 77 7.49 -1.11 12.48
C ASP A 77 7.25 -2.19 13.57
N ASP A 78 6.77 -1.74 14.72
CA ASP A 78 6.58 -2.56 15.92
C ASP A 78 5.30 -3.42 15.89
N ARG A 79 4.62 -3.54 14.74
CA ARG A 79 3.41 -4.36 14.62
C ARG A 79 3.70 -5.86 14.79
N GLU A 80 2.69 -6.58 15.25
CA GLU A 80 2.72 -8.04 15.25
C GLU A 80 2.68 -8.58 13.82
N ARG A 81 3.51 -9.59 13.55
CA ARG A 81 3.63 -10.29 12.26
C ARG A 81 3.59 -11.78 12.53
N SER A 82 2.54 -12.47 12.09
CA SER A 82 2.35 -13.89 12.40
C SER A 82 2.89 -14.83 11.32
N PHE A 83 3.19 -14.32 10.12
CA PHE A 83 3.52 -15.11 8.93
C PHE A 83 4.88 -14.78 8.30
N ALA A 84 5.64 -13.88 8.92
CA ALA A 84 6.98 -13.51 8.49
C ALA A 84 7.84 -13.12 9.70
N ASP A 85 9.09 -13.60 9.71
CA ASP A 85 10.06 -13.34 10.76
C ASP A 85 11.01 -12.18 10.41
N SER A 86 10.93 -11.66 9.17
CA SER A 86 11.75 -10.54 8.70
C SER A 86 11.01 -9.61 7.72
N PRO A 87 11.44 -8.35 7.57
CA PRO A 87 10.87 -7.42 6.59
C PRO A 87 10.95 -7.96 5.14
N LEU A 88 12.02 -8.69 4.82
CA LEU A 88 12.19 -9.29 3.50
C LEU A 88 11.13 -10.35 3.20
N GLU A 89 10.79 -11.17 4.21
CA GLU A 89 9.72 -12.16 4.11
C GLU A 89 8.34 -11.51 3.98
N VAL A 90 8.09 -10.40 4.69
CA VAL A 90 6.87 -9.59 4.50
C VAL A 90 6.74 -9.13 3.04
N TYR A 91 7.81 -8.61 2.44
CA TYR A 91 7.80 -8.20 1.03
C TYR A 91 7.55 -9.39 0.08
N GLN A 92 8.11 -10.57 0.38
CA GLN A 92 7.83 -11.77 -0.41
C GLN A 92 6.35 -12.15 -0.35
N GLN A 93 5.74 -12.03 0.83
CA GLN A 93 4.31 -12.26 1.05
C GLN A 93 3.46 -11.26 0.26
N TRP A 94 3.83 -9.98 0.25
CA TRP A 94 3.15 -8.97 -0.57
C TRP A 94 3.20 -9.30 -2.06
N ARG A 95 4.38 -9.62 -2.59
CA ARG A 95 4.55 -10.07 -3.97
C ARG A 95 3.65 -11.26 -4.28
N ASP A 96 3.66 -12.29 -3.43
CA ASP A 96 2.85 -13.50 -3.63
C ASP A 96 1.35 -13.20 -3.61
N GLY A 97 0.92 -12.30 -2.73
CA GLY A 97 -0.45 -11.82 -2.67
C GLY A 97 -0.90 -11.10 -3.94
N LEU A 98 -0.01 -10.41 -4.65
CA LEU A 98 -0.36 -9.76 -5.90
C LEU A 98 -0.64 -10.73 -7.04
N VAL A 99 -0.13 -11.98 -6.99
CA VAL A 99 -0.34 -12.98 -8.04
C VAL A 99 -1.83 -13.27 -8.18
N GLY A 100 -2.40 -12.93 -9.34
CA GLY A 100 -3.83 -13.13 -9.63
C GLY A 100 -4.77 -12.09 -9.02
N SER A 101 -4.24 -11.06 -8.35
CA SER A 101 -5.04 -9.95 -7.79
C SER A 101 -5.60 -9.01 -8.88
N GLY A 102 -4.95 -8.96 -10.04
CA GLY A 102 -5.27 -8.02 -11.13
C GLY A 102 -4.63 -6.63 -10.98
N VAL A 103 -3.71 -6.48 -10.03
CA VAL A 103 -2.87 -5.28 -9.91
C VAL A 103 -1.92 -5.21 -11.11
N GLU A 104 -1.98 -4.09 -11.82
CA GLU A 104 -1.16 -3.79 -13.00
C GLU A 104 0.00 -2.83 -12.64
N ARG A 105 -0.12 -2.14 -11.50
CA ARG A 105 0.84 -1.14 -11.05
C ARG A 105 1.14 -1.21 -9.56
N VAL A 106 2.42 -1.03 -9.22
CA VAL A 106 2.89 -0.86 -7.84
C VAL A 106 3.55 0.49 -7.67
N LEU A 107 3.14 1.25 -6.66
CA LEU A 107 3.90 2.38 -6.13
C LEU A 107 4.61 1.93 -4.85
N TRP A 108 5.93 1.81 -4.92
CA TRP A 108 6.78 1.48 -3.78
C TRP A 108 7.18 2.77 -3.06
N VAL A 109 6.73 2.93 -1.81
CA VAL A 109 6.98 4.14 -1.01
C VAL A 109 7.97 3.81 0.09
N ASP A 110 9.21 4.23 -0.09
CA ASP A 110 10.31 4.04 0.86
C ASP A 110 11.50 4.94 0.53
N GLU A 111 12.46 5.06 1.44
CA GLU A 111 13.75 5.71 1.14
C GLU A 111 14.57 4.86 0.16
N ASN A 112 14.49 3.53 0.25
CA ASN A 112 15.25 2.61 -0.57
C ASN A 112 14.41 2.15 -1.78
N PRO A 113 15.04 1.92 -2.94
CA PRO A 113 14.33 1.34 -4.08
C PRO A 113 13.76 -0.04 -3.75
N PRO A 114 12.69 -0.48 -4.45
CA PRO A 114 12.09 -1.77 -4.20
C PRO A 114 13.12 -2.90 -4.43
N PRO A 115 13.09 -3.97 -3.61
CA PRO A 115 13.79 -5.20 -3.94
C PRO A 115 13.39 -5.69 -5.34
N SER A 116 14.31 -6.34 -6.06
CA SER A 116 14.09 -6.73 -7.47
C SER A 116 12.84 -7.60 -7.68
N PHE A 117 12.49 -8.44 -6.72
CA PHE A 117 11.30 -9.28 -6.80
C PHE A 117 9.99 -8.50 -6.56
N ILE A 118 10.03 -7.35 -5.87
CA ILE A 118 8.91 -6.41 -5.81
C ILE A 118 8.82 -5.62 -7.10
N ALA A 119 9.95 -5.15 -7.63
CA ALA A 119 9.99 -4.42 -8.90
C ALA A 119 9.42 -5.23 -10.07
N ALA A 120 9.46 -6.56 -9.98
CA ALA A 120 8.88 -7.50 -10.95
C ALA A 120 7.48 -8.02 -10.58
N SER A 121 6.86 -7.52 -9.49
CA SER A 121 5.58 -8.01 -8.98
C SER A 121 4.35 -7.52 -9.76
N ALA A 122 4.53 -6.44 -10.54
CA ALA A 122 3.52 -5.88 -11.43
C ALA A 122 4.17 -5.38 -12.73
N PRO A 123 3.41 -5.26 -13.84
CA PRO A 123 3.90 -4.72 -15.11
C PRO A 123 4.58 -3.35 -15.00
N GLU A 124 4.06 -2.47 -14.14
CA GLU A 124 4.70 -1.20 -13.81
C GLU A 124 4.99 -1.12 -12.32
N THR A 125 6.25 -0.84 -11.95
CA THR A 125 6.60 -0.48 -10.57
C THR A 125 7.33 0.85 -10.56
N VAL A 126 6.85 1.79 -9.74
CA VAL A 126 7.45 3.12 -9.57
C VAL A 126 7.92 3.27 -8.12
N HIS A 127 9.16 3.72 -7.93
CA HIS A 127 9.68 4.08 -6.62
C HIS A 127 9.36 5.54 -6.31
N VAL A 128 8.74 5.78 -5.15
CA VAL A 128 8.52 7.08 -4.54
C VAL A 128 9.50 7.23 -3.38
N ASP A 129 10.62 7.88 -3.63
CA ASP A 129 11.66 8.16 -2.62
C ASP A 129 11.18 9.19 -1.60
N VAL A 130 11.20 8.83 -0.32
CA VAL A 130 10.73 9.68 0.80
C VAL A 130 11.86 10.45 1.50
N SER A 131 13.12 10.18 1.20
CA SER A 131 14.30 10.63 1.98
C SER A 131 14.41 12.16 2.16
N ALA A 132 13.90 12.93 1.20
CA ALA A 132 13.93 14.39 1.21
C ALA A 132 12.53 15.03 1.10
N LYS A 133 11.47 14.29 1.46
CA LYS A 133 10.09 14.75 1.33
C LYS A 133 9.36 14.70 2.67
N THR A 134 8.52 15.69 2.89
CA THR A 134 7.50 15.64 3.94
C THR A 134 6.42 14.60 3.59
N PRO A 135 5.69 14.06 4.58
CA PRO A 135 4.58 13.14 4.31
C PRO A 135 3.54 13.72 3.33
N GLN A 136 3.30 15.03 3.37
CA GLN A 136 2.39 15.72 2.45
C GLN A 136 2.93 15.72 1.01
N GLU A 137 4.21 16.03 0.82
CA GLU A 137 4.84 15.99 -0.52
C GLU A 137 4.83 14.56 -1.10
N VAL A 138 5.03 13.54 -0.27
CA VAL A 138 4.90 12.13 -0.69
C VAL A 138 3.47 11.82 -1.12
N ALA A 139 2.47 12.24 -0.34
CA ALA A 139 1.06 12.02 -0.67
C ALA A 139 0.67 12.73 -1.98
N GLU A 140 1.13 13.97 -2.20
CA GLU A 140 0.93 14.74 -3.43
C GLU A 140 1.59 14.07 -4.65
N GLU A 141 2.78 13.49 -4.48
CA GLU A 141 3.45 12.77 -5.56
C GLU A 141 2.73 11.46 -5.92
N VAL A 142 2.35 10.66 -4.92
CA VAL A 142 1.57 9.42 -5.12
C VAL A 142 0.25 9.75 -5.83
N ALA A 143 -0.43 10.79 -5.36
CA ALA A 143 -1.62 11.38 -5.97
C ALA A 143 -1.42 11.69 -7.47
N ARG A 144 -0.38 12.47 -7.79
CA ARG A 144 -0.05 12.88 -9.16
C ARG A 144 0.27 11.68 -10.05
N LEU A 145 0.99 10.68 -9.52
CA LEU A 145 1.33 9.47 -10.25
C LEU A 145 0.09 8.65 -10.59
N GLU A 146 -0.88 8.54 -9.68
CA GLU A 146 -2.15 7.85 -9.92
C GLU A 146 -3.05 8.57 -10.93
N ASP A 147 -3.09 9.91 -10.87
CA ASP A 147 -3.88 10.70 -11.82
C ASP A 147 -3.34 10.58 -13.26
N ALA A 148 -2.01 10.49 -13.42
CA ALA A 148 -1.36 10.36 -14.73
C ALA A 148 -1.73 9.08 -15.50
N GLN A 149 -2.28 8.06 -14.82
CA GLN A 149 -2.73 6.81 -15.44
C GLN A 149 -4.24 6.79 -15.75
N SER A 150 -5.00 7.80 -15.30
CA SER A 150 -6.46 7.85 -15.51
C SER A 150 -6.87 8.51 -16.85
N VAL A 151 -5.93 8.69 -17.78
CA VAL A 151 -6.10 9.34 -19.10
C VAL A 151 -6.04 8.32 -20.24
#